data_AF-A0AA40ANI2-F1
#
_entry.id   AF-A0AA40ANI2-F1
#
_cell.length_a   1.000
_cell.length_b   1.000
_cell.length_c   1.000
_cell.angle_alpha   90.00
_cell.angle_beta   90.00
_cell.angle_gamma   90.00
#
_symmetry.space_group_name_H-M   'P 1'
#
loop_
_entity.id
_entity.type
_entity.pdbx_description
1 polymer ?
#
loop_
_entity_poly.entity_id
_entity_poly.type
_entity_poly.pdbx_seq_one_letter_code
_entity_poly.pdbx_strand_id
1 'polypeptide(L)'
;DGDSRRRKRARLTSANEAKKLACPYYKRNPRKYSKWTSCPGPGWDEVHRVKAHLYKRHTLPLQCPRCWEPFRSEARFREHLQQDPPCAVLANQKIVDGFTKEQEKMLRSRRRSRPETSRVDKWKEVYTILFPDDDVDNLPSPYYETIDSDARGGIGDYSVFLRREMPALVRQELDLMFQDELQDMEVTLRPRIEQMMIELQPRLLRMFQESE
;
A
#
# COMPACT_ATOMS: atom_id res chain seq x y z
N ASP A 1 13.66 56.08 -10.88
CA ASP A 1 14.33 56.30 -9.58
C ASP A 1 13.31 56.07 -8.47
N GLY A 2 13.29 54.91 -7.80
CA GLY A 2 14.16 54.58 -6.66
C GLY A 2 13.58 55.22 -5.38
N ASP A 3 13.45 54.62 -4.20
CA ASP A 3 13.88 53.35 -3.64
C ASP A 3 13.15 53.24 -2.27
N SER A 4 12.61 52.06 -1.95
CA SER A 4 12.77 51.41 -0.64
C SER A 4 12.33 52.08 0.67
N ARG A 5 11.38 51.43 1.37
CA ARG A 5 11.59 50.80 2.71
C ARG A 5 10.26 50.36 3.34
N ARG A 6 9.65 49.32 2.77
CA ARG A 6 8.61 48.55 3.44
C ARG A 6 9.29 47.69 4.51
N ARG A 7 9.44 48.22 5.72
CA ARG A 7 9.92 47.50 6.90
C ARG A 7 8.99 46.31 7.19
N LYS A 8 9.26 45.16 6.56
CA LYS A 8 8.76 43.86 7.00
C LYS A 8 9.34 43.64 8.40
N ARG A 9 8.48 43.81 9.41
CA ARG A 9 8.75 43.35 10.77
C ARG A 9 9.14 41.88 10.69
N ALA A 10 10.43 41.62 10.81
CA ALA A 10 10.96 40.31 11.08
C ALA A 10 10.30 39.83 12.37
N ARG A 11 9.40 38.85 12.24
CA ARG A 11 8.94 38.07 13.37
C ARG A 11 10.14 37.25 13.81
N LEU A 12 10.82 37.76 14.83
CA LEU A 12 11.57 36.97 15.79
C LEU A 12 10.61 35.92 16.35
N THR A 13 10.53 34.74 15.74
CA THR A 13 9.88 33.58 16.35
C THR A 13 10.93 32.80 17.10
N SER A 14 10.89 32.96 18.42
CA SER A 14 11.63 32.23 19.42
C SER A 14 11.78 30.74 19.11
N ALA A 15 13.03 30.27 19.18
CA ALA A 15 13.48 29.08 19.89
C ALA A 15 12.36 28.20 20.52
N ASN A 16 11.70 27.37 19.69
CA ASN A 16 11.26 26.01 20.02
C ASN A 16 10.71 25.34 18.74
N GLU A 17 11.57 25.08 17.74
CA GLU A 17 11.17 24.32 16.55
C GLU A 17 10.95 22.85 16.94
N ALA A 18 9.73 22.52 17.37
CA ALA A 18 9.32 21.12 17.52
C ALA A 18 9.61 20.40 16.20
N LYS A 19 10.43 19.34 16.24
CA LYS A 19 10.84 18.58 15.05
C LYS A 19 9.63 18.25 14.18
N LYS A 20 9.73 18.57 12.89
CA LYS A 20 8.64 18.37 11.92
C LYS A 20 8.59 16.92 11.45
N LEU A 21 7.38 16.36 11.45
CA LEU A 21 7.12 15.02 10.95
C LEU A 21 7.39 14.95 9.45
N ALA A 22 8.01 13.86 9.02
CA ALA A 22 8.37 13.56 7.65
C ALA A 22 7.29 12.74 6.94
N CYS A 23 7.39 12.67 5.62
CA CYS A 23 6.50 11.82 4.82
C CYS A 23 6.93 10.35 5.00
N PRO A 24 6.03 9.43 5.38
CA PRO A 24 6.36 8.01 5.52
C PRO A 24 6.98 7.39 4.27
N TYR A 25 6.46 7.72 3.08
CA TYR A 25 7.00 7.26 1.80
C TYR A 25 8.40 7.80 1.52
N TYR A 26 8.66 9.07 1.85
CA TYR A 26 10.00 9.64 1.74
C TYR A 26 10.97 8.99 2.72
N LYS A 27 10.56 8.73 3.97
CA LYS A 27 11.41 8.04 4.95
C LYS A 27 11.74 6.60 4.53
N ARG A 28 10.78 5.89 3.94
CA ARG A 28 10.97 4.52 3.45
C ARG A 28 11.82 4.45 2.18
N ASN A 29 11.71 5.45 1.30
CA ASN A 29 12.48 5.50 0.06
C ASN A 29 12.84 6.95 -0.35
N PRO A 30 13.88 7.54 0.27
CA PRO A 30 14.28 8.91 -0.05
C PRO A 30 14.67 9.08 -1.52
N ARG A 31 15.30 8.05 -2.12
CA ARG A 31 15.73 8.08 -3.53
C ARG A 31 14.54 8.30 -4.47
N LYS A 32 13.45 7.54 -4.30
CA LYS A 32 12.26 7.62 -5.16
C LYS A 32 11.45 8.90 -4.96
N TYR A 33 11.30 9.35 -3.71
CA TYR A 33 10.46 10.51 -3.37
C TYR A 33 11.22 11.83 -3.26
N SER A 34 12.53 11.84 -3.48
CA SER A 34 13.38 13.05 -3.50
C SER A 34 12.89 14.13 -4.47
N LYS A 35 12.32 13.72 -5.62
CA LYS A 35 11.85 14.63 -6.67
C LYS A 35 10.42 15.12 -6.45
N TRP A 36 9.71 14.60 -5.45
CA TRP A 36 8.32 14.96 -5.20
C TRP A 36 8.24 16.25 -4.40
N THR A 37 7.47 17.24 -4.84
CA THR A 37 7.53 18.59 -4.26
C THR A 37 7.13 18.70 -2.79
N SER A 38 6.36 17.74 -2.25
CA SER A 38 5.84 17.81 -0.88
C SER A 38 6.42 16.75 0.06
N CYS A 39 7.17 15.77 -0.44
CA CYS A 39 7.63 14.62 0.34
C CYS A 39 8.99 14.85 1.06
N PRO A 40 9.97 15.58 0.48
CA PRO A 40 11.26 15.89 1.12
C PRO A 40 11.24 17.06 2.12
N GLY A 41 10.20 17.89 2.14
CA GLY A 41 10.15 19.06 3.01
C GLY A 41 9.02 20.02 2.66
N PRO A 42 8.63 20.95 3.56
CA PRO A 42 9.28 21.30 4.83
C PRO A 42 8.86 20.44 6.04
N GLY A 43 8.02 19.42 5.85
CA GLY A 43 7.46 18.60 6.93
C GLY A 43 6.20 19.18 7.57
N TRP A 44 5.70 18.48 8.59
CA TRP A 44 4.42 18.79 9.23
C TRP A 44 4.49 18.76 10.75
N ASP A 45 3.81 19.70 11.40
CA ASP A 45 3.77 19.73 12.86
C ASP A 45 2.85 18.65 13.45
N GLU A 46 1.84 18.20 12.68
CA GLU A 46 0.83 17.28 13.16
C GLU A 46 0.53 16.15 12.18
N VAL A 47 0.21 14.96 12.72
CA VAL A 47 -0.10 13.76 11.94
C VAL A 47 -1.32 13.95 11.04
N HIS A 48 -2.28 14.80 11.41
CA HIS A 48 -3.44 15.08 10.55
C HIS A 48 -3.02 15.74 9.22
N ARG A 49 -1.97 16.58 9.23
CA ARG A 49 -1.41 17.19 8.01
C ARG A 49 -0.63 16.18 7.19
N VAL A 50 0.08 15.25 7.83
CA VAL A 50 0.73 14.10 7.16
C VAL A 50 -0.33 13.28 6.43
N LYS A 51 -1.43 12.90 7.10
CA LYS A 51 -2.55 12.17 6.47
C LYS A 51 -3.14 12.94 5.29
N ALA A 52 -3.36 14.24 5.41
CA ALA A 52 -3.85 15.07 4.30
C ALA A 52 -2.91 15.08 3.09
N HIS A 53 -1.59 15.09 3.32
CA HIS A 53 -0.60 14.93 2.26
C HIS A 53 -0.68 13.54 1.61
N LEU A 54 -0.75 12.48 2.42
CA LEU A 54 -0.90 11.10 1.94
C LEU A 54 -2.13 10.96 1.04
N TYR A 55 -3.30 11.44 1.47
CA TYR A 55 -4.54 11.39 0.67
C TYR A 55 -4.46 12.12 -0.67
N LYS A 56 -3.58 13.13 -0.79
CA LYS A 56 -3.42 13.90 -2.03
C LYS A 56 -2.36 13.34 -2.98
N ARG A 57 -1.35 12.66 -2.44
CA ARG A 57 -0.13 12.32 -3.21
C ARG A 57 0.12 10.82 -3.31
N HIS A 58 -0.32 10.03 -2.33
CA HIS A 58 0.01 8.60 -2.21
C HIS A 58 -1.21 7.67 -2.27
N THR A 59 -2.40 8.20 -2.58
CA THR A 59 -3.60 7.37 -2.79
C THR A 59 -3.48 6.64 -4.12
N LEU A 60 -3.62 5.32 -4.11
CA LEU A 60 -3.67 4.55 -5.35
C LEU A 60 -4.99 4.80 -6.10
N PRO A 61 -4.98 4.81 -7.44
CA PRO A 61 -6.22 4.75 -8.21
C PRO A 61 -6.95 3.44 -7.91
N LEU A 62 -8.26 3.41 -8.16
CA LEU A 62 -9.02 2.15 -8.12
C LEU A 62 -8.45 1.22 -9.19
N GLN A 63 -8.21 -0.05 -8.91
CA GLN A 63 -7.64 -0.98 -9.90
C GLN A 63 -8.48 -2.24 -10.00
N CYS A 64 -8.60 -2.79 -11.21
CA CYS A 64 -9.26 -4.08 -11.42
C CYS A 64 -8.38 -5.23 -10.95
N PRO A 65 -8.89 -6.18 -10.15
CA PRO A 65 -8.11 -7.33 -9.69
C PRO A 65 -7.79 -8.33 -10.83
N ARG A 66 -8.46 -8.22 -11.99
CA ARG A 66 -8.23 -9.09 -13.14
C ARG A 66 -7.18 -8.50 -14.07
N CYS A 67 -7.39 -7.28 -14.57
CA CYS A 67 -6.52 -6.68 -15.58
C CYS A 67 -5.55 -5.61 -15.04
N TRP A 68 -5.63 -5.25 -13.74
CA TRP A 68 -4.83 -4.21 -13.10
C TRP A 68 -4.97 -2.80 -13.70
N GLU A 69 -6.01 -2.57 -14.50
CA GLU A 69 -6.26 -1.26 -15.10
C GLU A 69 -6.63 -0.23 -14.03
N PRO A 70 -6.01 0.97 -14.03
CA PRO A 70 -6.31 2.02 -13.06
C PRO A 70 -7.49 2.90 -13.49
N PHE A 71 -8.46 3.05 -12.60
CA PHE A 71 -9.66 3.86 -12.74
C PHE A 71 -9.63 5.08 -11.81
N ARG A 72 -10.01 6.24 -12.35
CA ARG A 72 -10.12 7.50 -11.61
C ARG A 72 -11.49 7.73 -10.96
N SER A 73 -12.49 6.93 -11.34
CA SER A 73 -13.88 7.06 -10.88
C SER A 73 -14.43 5.69 -10.52
N GLU A 74 -15.16 5.63 -9.41
CA GLU A 74 -15.85 4.43 -8.96
C GLU A 74 -16.94 3.99 -9.96
N ALA A 75 -17.57 4.94 -10.65
CA ALA A 75 -18.56 4.63 -11.68
C ALA A 75 -17.94 3.83 -12.84
N ARG A 76 -16.79 4.30 -13.38
CA ARG A 76 -16.07 3.58 -14.44
C ARG A 76 -15.52 2.25 -13.98
N PHE A 77 -15.09 2.17 -12.72
CA PHE A 77 -14.62 0.93 -12.14
C PHE A 77 -15.76 -0.11 -12.06
N ARG A 78 -16.93 0.29 -11.59
CA ARG A 78 -18.11 -0.60 -11.53
C ARG A 78 -18.60 -1.00 -12.92
N GLU A 79 -18.63 -0.06 -13.86
CA GLU A 79 -18.97 -0.35 -15.25
C GLU A 79 -18.01 -1.39 -15.85
N HIS A 80 -16.71 -1.24 -15.64
CA HIS A 80 -15.71 -2.22 -16.07
C HIS A 80 -15.92 -3.61 -15.44
N LEU A 81 -16.24 -3.69 -14.15
CA LEU A 81 -16.53 -4.96 -13.48
C LEU A 81 -17.80 -5.65 -13.99
N GLN A 82 -18.72 -4.91 -14.59
CA GLN A 82 -19.98 -5.41 -15.15
C GLN A 82 -19.87 -5.72 -16.65
N GLN A 83 -18.70 -5.54 -17.28
CA GLN A 83 -18.51 -5.85 -18.69
C GLN A 83 -18.69 -7.35 -18.96
N ASP A 84 -19.38 -7.66 -20.06
CA ASP A 84 -19.52 -9.00 -20.61
C ASP A 84 -19.07 -8.98 -22.09
N PRO A 85 -18.03 -9.75 -22.48
CA PRO A 85 -17.24 -10.64 -21.64
C PRO A 85 -16.41 -9.89 -20.58
N PRO A 86 -16.16 -10.48 -19.40
CA PRO A 86 -15.30 -9.89 -18.40
C PRO A 86 -13.87 -9.68 -18.91
N CYS A 87 -13.15 -8.70 -18.35
CA CYS A 87 -11.79 -8.40 -18.78
C CYS A 87 -10.80 -9.56 -18.56
N ALA A 88 -9.74 -9.60 -19.36
CA ALA A 88 -8.71 -10.63 -19.28
C ALA A 88 -7.96 -10.57 -17.92
N VAL A 89 -7.62 -11.75 -17.39
CA VAL A 89 -6.75 -11.87 -16.23
C VAL A 89 -5.31 -11.64 -16.69
N LEU A 90 -4.64 -10.65 -16.12
CA LEU A 90 -3.26 -10.28 -16.41
C LEU A 90 -2.43 -10.38 -15.14
N ALA A 91 -1.18 -10.81 -15.26
CA ALA A 91 -0.24 -10.77 -14.15
C ALA A 91 0.06 -9.31 -13.74
N ASN A 92 0.16 -9.05 -12.43
CA ASN A 92 0.49 -7.72 -11.93
C ASN A 92 1.97 -7.40 -12.22
N GLN A 93 2.25 -6.73 -13.34
CA GLN A 93 3.64 -6.44 -13.72
C GLN A 93 4.24 -5.25 -12.96
N LYS A 94 3.46 -4.48 -12.20
CA LYS A 94 3.93 -3.23 -11.58
C LYS A 94 3.50 -3.12 -10.12
N ILE A 95 4.50 -3.11 -9.23
CA ILE A 95 4.33 -2.64 -7.86
C ILE A 95 4.06 -1.13 -7.92
N VAL A 96 2.79 -0.73 -7.80
CA VAL A 96 2.40 0.68 -7.75
C VAL A 96 2.54 1.16 -6.32
N ASP A 97 3.45 2.10 -6.08
CA ASP A 97 3.59 2.67 -4.73
C ASP A 97 2.40 3.57 -4.37
N GLY A 98 1.79 3.26 -3.25
CA GLY A 98 0.71 4.02 -2.64
C GLY A 98 -0.07 3.12 -1.68
N PHE A 99 -1.15 3.65 -1.11
CA PHE A 99 -2.01 2.88 -0.21
C PHE A 99 -3.37 2.58 -0.84
N THR A 100 -3.92 1.41 -0.50
CA THR A 100 -5.21 0.91 -0.98
C THR A 100 -6.39 1.58 -0.27
N LYS A 101 -7.62 1.33 -0.75
CA LYS A 101 -8.85 1.84 -0.10
C LYS A 101 -9.05 1.28 1.30
N GLU A 102 -8.62 0.05 1.54
CA GLU A 102 -8.65 -0.61 2.85
C GLU A 102 -7.68 0.08 3.80
N GLN A 103 -6.46 0.37 3.35
CA GLN A 103 -5.49 1.16 4.11
C GLN A 103 -5.99 2.59 4.35
N GLU A 104 -6.66 3.22 3.38
CA GLU A 104 -7.31 4.52 3.58
C GLU A 104 -8.33 4.49 4.72
N LYS A 105 -9.19 3.46 4.75
CA LYS A 105 -10.18 3.25 5.81
C LYS A 105 -9.51 3.06 7.18
N MET A 106 -8.41 2.32 7.23
CA MET A 106 -7.61 2.15 8.45
C MET A 106 -6.99 3.47 8.92
N LEU A 107 -6.44 4.29 8.01
CA LEU A 107 -5.88 5.61 8.33
C LEU A 107 -6.94 6.61 8.84
N ARG A 108 -8.18 6.49 8.38
CA ARG A 108 -9.32 7.32 8.82
C ARG A 108 -9.90 6.86 10.16
N SER A 109 -9.78 5.57 10.48
CA SER A 109 -10.26 5.01 11.74
C SER A 109 -9.54 5.64 12.94
N ARG A 110 -10.31 6.07 13.93
CA ARG A 110 -9.80 6.58 15.22
C ARG A 110 -9.67 5.48 16.28
N ARG A 111 -10.11 4.25 15.98
CA ARG A 111 -10.22 3.15 16.97
C ARG A 111 -8.89 2.75 17.63
N ARG A 112 -7.75 2.99 16.99
CA ARG A 112 -6.42 2.62 17.51
C ARG A 112 -5.76 3.71 18.36
N SER A 113 -6.14 4.97 18.18
CA SER A 113 -5.45 6.08 18.83
C SER A 113 -6.07 6.37 20.19
N ARG A 114 -5.39 5.97 21.28
CA ARG A 114 -5.73 6.39 22.64
C ARG A 114 -5.53 7.91 22.78
N PRO A 115 -6.32 8.64 23.59
CA PRO A 115 -6.22 10.11 23.69
C PRO A 115 -4.81 10.63 24.01
N GLU A 116 -4.04 9.88 24.79
CA GLU A 116 -2.67 10.21 25.22
C GLU A 116 -1.54 9.81 24.26
N THR A 117 -1.83 9.21 23.10
CA THR A 117 -0.76 8.83 22.16
C THR A 117 -0.02 10.06 21.61
N SER A 118 1.31 10.01 21.69
CA SER A 118 2.17 11.10 21.24
C SER A 118 2.07 11.27 19.71
N ARG A 119 2.51 12.43 19.20
CA ARG A 119 2.58 12.64 17.74
C ARG A 119 3.51 11.65 17.03
N VAL A 120 4.53 11.15 17.74
CA VAL A 120 5.48 10.15 17.23
C VAL A 120 4.79 8.80 17.11
N ASP A 121 4.06 8.38 18.14
CA ASP A 121 3.35 7.10 18.12
C ASP A 121 2.27 7.09 17.05
N LYS A 122 1.51 8.18 16.93
CA LYS A 122 0.52 8.37 15.86
C LYS A 122 1.16 8.34 14.46
N TRP A 123 2.39 8.82 14.32
CA TRP A 123 3.12 8.72 13.05
C TRP A 123 3.57 7.28 12.77
N LYS A 124 4.07 6.56 13.79
CA LYS A 124 4.43 5.14 13.69
C LYS A 124 3.21 4.27 13.34
N GLU A 125 2.05 4.54 13.93
CA GLU A 125 0.78 3.90 13.56
C GLU A 125 0.43 4.12 12.08
N VAL A 126 0.63 5.33 11.57
CA VAL A 126 0.44 5.61 10.13
C VAL A 126 1.45 4.83 9.29
N TYR A 127 2.71 4.77 9.71
CA TYR A 127 3.75 4.03 8.99
C TYR A 127 3.43 2.54 8.90
N THR A 128 3.05 1.89 10.00
CA THR A 128 2.73 0.45 10.02
C THR A 128 1.47 0.10 9.24
N ILE A 129 0.50 1.03 9.13
CA ILE A 129 -0.67 0.84 8.25
C ILE A 129 -0.24 0.90 6.78
N LEU A 130 0.66 1.81 6.42
CA LEU A 130 1.13 1.99 5.04
C LEU A 130 2.06 0.87 4.59
N PHE A 131 2.90 0.37 5.49
CA PHE A 131 3.95 -0.60 5.20
C PHE A 131 3.87 -1.75 6.23
N PRO A 132 2.87 -2.64 6.09
CA PRO A 132 2.66 -3.73 7.04
C PRO A 132 3.78 -4.79 7.03
N ASP A 133 4.59 -4.82 5.96
CA ASP A 133 5.68 -5.77 5.76
C ASP A 133 7.03 -5.26 6.28
N ASP A 134 7.09 -3.98 6.67
CA ASP A 134 8.28 -3.41 7.27
C ASP A 134 8.38 -3.86 8.74
N ASP A 135 9.60 -4.11 9.20
CA ASP A 135 9.88 -4.52 10.58
C ASP A 135 9.50 -3.43 11.59
N VAL A 136 8.56 -3.77 12.50
CA VAL A 136 8.03 -2.87 13.52
C VAL A 136 9.09 -2.50 14.56
N ASP A 137 10.10 -3.34 14.77
CA ASP A 137 11.18 -3.08 15.72
C ASP A 137 12.23 -2.12 15.14
N ASN A 138 12.27 -1.98 13.81
CA ASN A 138 13.23 -1.15 13.08
C ASN A 138 12.57 0.00 12.31
N LEU A 139 11.57 0.65 12.90
CA LEU A 139 10.87 1.77 12.27
C LEU A 139 11.76 3.02 12.11
N PRO A 140 11.70 3.70 10.95
CA PRO A 140 12.48 4.91 10.74
C PRO A 140 12.03 6.06 11.65
N SER A 141 12.95 6.98 11.92
CA SER A 141 12.64 8.21 12.67
C SER A 141 11.51 9.00 12.00
N PRO A 142 10.48 9.45 12.75
CA PRO A 142 9.39 10.27 12.22
C PRO A 142 9.83 11.62 11.68
N TYR A 143 11.06 12.04 11.94
CA TYR A 143 11.57 13.37 11.63
C TYR A 143 12.56 13.33 10.47
N TYR A 144 12.73 14.48 9.79
CA TYR A 144 13.85 14.64 8.87
C TYR A 144 15.15 14.64 9.66
N GLU A 145 16.14 13.91 9.14
CA GLU A 145 17.51 14.01 9.65
C GLU A 145 18.05 15.37 9.20
N THR A 146 18.53 16.17 10.16
CA THR A 146 19.38 17.32 9.85
C THR A 146 20.61 16.75 9.17
N ILE A 147 20.84 17.15 7.92
CA ILE A 147 21.91 16.65 7.08
C ILE A 147 23.23 17.08 7.73
N ASP A 148 23.80 16.23 8.58
CA ASP A 148 25.25 16.10 8.63
C ASP A 148 25.62 15.18 7.47
N SER A 149 26.33 15.79 6.54
CA SER A 149 26.95 15.16 5.38
C SER A 149 27.70 13.89 5.80
N ASP A 150 27.40 12.78 5.14
CA ASP A 150 28.33 11.69 4.77
C ASP A 150 27.76 10.28 5.02
N ALA A 151 26.91 9.80 4.12
CA ALA A 151 26.77 8.38 3.80
C ALA A 151 25.85 8.20 2.58
N ARG A 152 26.28 8.62 1.38
CA ARG A 152 25.58 8.23 0.14
C ARG A 152 26.44 7.24 -0.64
N GLY A 153 25.98 5.99 -0.66
CA GLY A 153 26.38 5.00 -1.68
C GLY A 153 27.29 3.90 -1.17
N GLY A 154 26.73 2.91 -0.47
CA GLY A 154 27.41 1.66 -0.14
C GLY A 154 26.44 0.46 -0.13
N ILE A 155 27.00 -0.75 -0.05
CA ILE A 155 26.31 -2.06 0.01
C ILE A 155 25.15 -2.11 1.03
N GLY A 156 25.17 -1.26 2.06
CA GLY A 156 24.06 -1.06 3.00
C GLY A 156 22.74 -0.64 2.33
N ASP A 157 22.79 0.16 1.27
CA ASP A 157 21.60 0.62 0.53
C ASP A 157 20.93 -0.55 -0.21
N TYR A 158 21.71 -1.53 -0.68
CA TYR A 158 21.17 -2.75 -1.28
C TYR A 158 20.52 -3.66 -0.22
N SER A 159 21.10 -3.77 0.97
CA SER A 159 20.50 -4.55 2.06
C SER A 159 19.15 -3.96 2.52
N VAL A 160 19.04 -2.62 2.55
CA VAL A 160 17.79 -1.91 2.84
C VAL A 160 16.78 -2.10 1.70
N PHE A 161 17.24 -2.01 0.45
CA PHE A 161 16.42 -2.31 -0.73
C PHE A 161 15.86 -3.73 -0.70
N LEU A 162 16.69 -4.73 -0.39
CA LEU A 162 16.29 -6.13 -0.29
C LEU A 162 15.23 -6.33 0.81
N ARG A 163 15.46 -5.82 2.03
CA ARG A 163 14.45 -5.91 3.11
C ARG A 163 13.12 -5.26 2.71
N ARG A 164 13.16 -4.20 1.90
CA ARG A 164 12.00 -3.42 1.46
C ARG A 164 11.18 -4.08 0.35
N GLU A 165 11.85 -4.59 -0.68
CA GLU A 165 11.20 -5.10 -1.90
C GLU A 165 10.97 -6.61 -1.89
N MET A 166 11.83 -7.37 -1.20
CA MET A 166 11.81 -8.84 -1.25
C MET A 166 10.48 -9.43 -0.73
N PRO A 167 9.90 -9.00 0.41
CA PRO A 167 8.64 -9.60 0.89
C PRO A 167 7.46 -9.42 -0.07
N ALA A 168 7.40 -8.29 -0.78
CA ALA A 168 6.37 -8.05 -1.79
C ALA A 168 6.57 -8.92 -3.02
N LEU A 169 7.81 -9.05 -3.50
CA LEU A 169 8.15 -9.90 -4.64
C LEU A 169 7.94 -11.38 -4.33
N VAL A 170 8.31 -11.86 -3.14
CA VAL A 170 8.09 -13.26 -2.74
C VAL A 170 6.60 -13.58 -2.64
N ARG A 171 5.77 -12.70 -2.05
CA ARG A 171 4.31 -12.93 -2.04
C ARG A 171 3.74 -12.97 -3.44
N GLN A 172 4.14 -12.05 -4.32
CA GLN A 172 3.69 -12.05 -5.70
C GLN A 172 4.08 -13.36 -6.42
N GLU A 173 5.31 -13.82 -6.22
CA GLU A 173 5.78 -15.07 -6.84
C GLU A 173 5.05 -16.29 -6.28
N LEU A 174 4.85 -16.34 -4.96
CA LEU A 174 4.06 -17.40 -4.32
C LEU A 174 2.62 -17.40 -4.80
N ASP A 175 1.97 -16.24 -4.94
CA ASP A 175 0.60 -16.14 -5.45
C ASP A 175 0.51 -16.66 -6.89
N LEU A 176 1.51 -16.40 -7.73
CA LEU A 176 1.59 -16.95 -9.09
C LEU A 176 1.79 -18.47 -9.07
N MET A 177 2.70 -18.97 -8.24
CA MET A 177 2.95 -20.41 -8.08
C MET A 177 1.71 -21.16 -7.56
N PHE A 178 1.02 -20.60 -6.56
CA PHE A 178 -0.21 -21.20 -6.02
C PHE A 178 -1.37 -21.17 -7.03
N GLN A 179 -1.47 -20.13 -7.87
CA GLN A 179 -2.45 -20.11 -8.95
C GLN A 179 -2.20 -21.23 -9.96
N ASP A 180 -0.94 -21.47 -10.33
CA ASP A 180 -0.55 -22.53 -11.27
C ASP A 180 -0.81 -23.93 -10.69
N GLU A 181 -0.38 -24.19 -9.44
CA GLU A 181 -0.61 -25.49 -8.78
C GLU A 181 -2.10 -25.79 -8.54
N LEU A 182 -2.89 -24.79 -8.14
CA LEU A 182 -4.34 -24.97 -7.94
C LEU A 182 -5.07 -25.18 -9.27
N GLN A 183 -4.59 -24.58 -10.35
CA GLN A 183 -5.14 -24.78 -11.68
C GLN A 183 -4.81 -26.18 -12.23
N ASP A 184 -3.61 -26.69 -11.96
CA ASP A 184 -3.23 -28.07 -12.26
C ASP A 184 -4.06 -29.09 -11.46
N MET A 185 -4.34 -28.78 -10.19
CA MET A 185 -5.27 -29.58 -9.38
C MET A 185 -6.70 -29.55 -9.93
N GLU A 186 -7.21 -28.40 -10.39
CA GLU A 186 -8.54 -28.31 -11.00
C GLU A 186 -8.62 -29.15 -12.28
N VAL A 187 -7.62 -29.06 -13.15
CA VAL A 187 -7.54 -29.87 -14.39
C VAL A 187 -7.51 -31.37 -14.08
N THR A 188 -6.85 -31.76 -12.98
CA THR A 188 -6.78 -33.17 -12.56
C THR A 188 -8.06 -33.66 -11.87
N LEU A 189 -8.67 -32.84 -11.01
CA LEU A 189 -9.80 -33.23 -10.18
C LEU A 189 -11.14 -33.14 -10.91
N ARG A 190 -11.32 -32.16 -11.81
CA ARG A 190 -12.56 -31.96 -12.56
C ARG A 190 -13.02 -33.22 -13.31
N PRO A 191 -12.21 -33.88 -14.16
CA PRO A 191 -12.65 -35.11 -14.85
C PRO A 191 -12.89 -36.28 -13.88
N ARG A 192 -12.19 -36.34 -12.74
CA ARG A 192 -12.43 -37.37 -11.71
C ARG A 192 -13.76 -37.17 -11.00
N ILE A 193 -14.13 -35.92 -10.70
CA ILE A 193 -15.42 -35.58 -10.10
C ILE A 193 -16.56 -35.88 -11.07
N GLU A 194 -16.42 -35.50 -12.35
CA GLU A 194 -17.40 -35.83 -13.39
C GLU A 194 -17.60 -37.33 -13.54
N GLN A 195 -16.52 -38.11 -13.56
CA GLN A 195 -16.57 -39.57 -13.60
C GLN A 195 -17.25 -40.16 -12.36
N MET A 196 -16.93 -39.65 -11.16
CA MET A 196 -17.56 -40.08 -9.92
C MET A 196 -19.07 -39.81 -9.91
N MET A 197 -19.51 -38.67 -10.45
CA MET A 197 -20.94 -38.36 -10.57
C MET A 197 -21.66 -39.35 -11.50
N ILE A 198 -21.03 -39.74 -12.62
CA ILE A 198 -21.55 -40.76 -13.54
C ILE A 198 -21.65 -42.13 -12.83
N GLU A 199 -20.63 -42.51 -12.07
CA GLU A 199 -20.60 -43.80 -11.36
C GLU A 199 -21.61 -43.89 -10.21
N LEU A 200 -21.94 -42.76 -9.58
CA LEU A 200 -22.91 -42.71 -8.49
C LEU A 200 -24.37 -42.68 -8.98
N GLN A 201 -24.65 -42.29 -10.24
CA GLN A 201 -26.00 -42.23 -10.80
C GLN A 201 -26.80 -43.53 -10.69
N PRO A 202 -26.27 -44.71 -11.08
CA PRO A 202 -26.99 -45.98 -10.97
C PRO A 202 -27.26 -46.40 -9.53
N ARG A 203 -26.40 -45.97 -8.60
CA ARG A 203 -26.56 -46.25 -7.17
C ARG A 203 -27.66 -45.37 -6.57
N LEU A 204 -27.69 -44.08 -6.92
CA LEU A 204 -28.76 -43.16 -6.54
C LEU A 204 -30.11 -43.62 -7.11
N LEU A 205 -30.14 -44.09 -8.36
CA LEU A 205 -31.36 -44.61 -8.99
C LEU A 205 -31.91 -45.84 -8.24
N ARG A 206 -31.05 -46.77 -7.83
CA ARG A 206 -31.45 -47.93 -7.02
C ARG A 206 -31.99 -47.51 -5.65
N MET A 207 -31.29 -46.62 -4.96
CA MET A 207 -31.75 -46.12 -3.65
C MET A 207 -33.12 -45.43 -3.75
N PHE A 208 -33.39 -44.74 -4.86
CA PHE A 208 -34.69 -44.12 -5.12
C PHE A 208 -35.79 -45.17 -5.36
N GLN A 209 -35.51 -46.19 -6.17
CA GLN A 209 -36.45 -47.29 -6.47
C GLN A 209 -36.77 -48.15 -5.24
N GLU A 210 -35.83 -48.30 -4.31
CA GLU A 210 -36.02 -49.03 -3.04
C GLU A 210 -36.72 -48.19 -1.96
N SER A 211 -36.92 -46.90 -2.21
CA SER A 211 -37.58 -45.97 -1.29
C SER A 211 -39.07 -45.72 -1.61
N GLU A 212 -39.57 -46.29 -2.71
CA GLU A 212 -41.01 -46.43 -3.00
C GLU A 212 -41.52 -47.83 -2.60
#